data_AF-A0A849A4U3-F1
#
_entry.id   AF-A0A849A4U3-F1
#
_cell.length_a   1.000
_cell.length_b   1.000
_cell.length_c   1.000
_cell.angle_alpha   90.00
_cell.angle_beta   90.00
_cell.angle_gamma   90.00
#
_symmetry.space_group_name_H-M   'P 1'
#
loop_
_entity.id
_entity.type
_entity.pdbx_description
1 polymer ?
#
loop_
_entity_poly.entity_id
_entity_poly.type
_entity_poly.pdbx_seq_one_letter_code
_entity_poly.pdbx_strand_id
1 'polypeptide(L)'
;MTKESAVLAKVLGGAGRIVGGTLRSAVTDVATTAAHLAELTTDRIARRDPDDAVLRVAVVILSNADGPLCQPDDVTPALDRAQQIFRSQAGIRVRPVSIRVVSGPAPEHALRPRANQKLLLDDLLGRTEWYRRFEPGESGVGSPVTVVVVEEIAGRTTGCSLGMTADWVVCQASLFDKNNPHTYDESVLAHELGHALNLPHHKDNKNLMFPSSSPPGQVRGTELQGWQKLVLGGNRHVIPGLRSRTEGKRPPAAAAGDPAKTAASE
;
A
#
# COMPACT_ATOMS: atom_id res chain seq x y z
N MET A 1 9.70 40.26 7.27
CA MET A 1 9.64 38.89 7.84
C MET A 1 11.05 38.32 7.80
N THR A 2 11.63 37.92 8.92
CA THR A 2 13.00 37.37 8.93
C THR A 2 13.00 35.93 8.42
N LYS A 3 14.16 35.43 7.96
CA LYS A 3 14.31 34.02 7.54
C LYS A 3 13.90 33.06 8.67
N GLU A 4 14.16 33.43 9.92
CA GLU A 4 13.78 32.67 11.11
C GLU A 4 12.26 32.57 11.29
N SER A 5 11.53 33.69 11.14
CA SER A 5 10.07 33.67 11.21
C SER A 5 9.44 32.79 10.13
N ALA A 6 10.03 32.76 8.92
CA ALA A 6 9.55 31.90 7.83
C ALA A 6 9.76 30.41 8.10
N VAL A 7 10.91 30.03 8.69
CA VAL A 7 11.18 28.63 9.06
C VAL A 7 10.26 28.19 10.20
N LEU A 8 10.09 29.01 11.23
CA LEU A 8 9.20 28.70 12.35
C LEU A 8 7.75 28.51 11.90
N ALA A 9 7.25 29.38 11.02
CA ALA A 9 5.90 29.25 10.46
C ALA A 9 5.73 27.93 9.67
N LYS A 10 6.73 27.53 8.88
CA LYS A 10 6.71 26.23 8.17
C LYS A 10 6.70 25.05 9.13
N VAL A 11 7.54 25.07 10.16
CA VAL A 11 7.59 24.00 11.17
C VAL A 11 6.27 23.88 11.93
N LEU A 12 5.67 25.00 12.35
CA LEU A 12 4.38 25.00 13.05
C LEU A 12 3.25 24.49 12.13
N GLY A 13 3.22 24.94 10.87
CA GLY A 13 2.29 24.44 9.87
C GLY A 13 2.44 22.93 9.62
N GLY A 14 3.69 22.46 9.47
CA GLY A 14 4.01 21.05 9.32
C GLY A 14 3.59 20.21 10.53
N ALA A 15 3.91 20.66 11.74
CA ALA A 15 3.52 19.98 12.98
C ALA A 15 1.99 19.88 13.12
N GLY A 16 1.27 20.97 12.83
CA GLY A 16 -0.19 20.98 12.81
C GLY A 16 -0.77 19.96 11.81
N ARG A 17 -0.17 19.86 10.62
CA ARG A 17 -0.56 18.85 9.61
C ARG A 17 -0.32 17.43 10.10
N ILE A 18 0.85 17.14 10.66
CA ILE A 18 1.19 15.79 11.13
C ILE A 18 0.28 15.37 12.29
N VAL A 19 0.09 16.24 13.28
CA VAL A 19 -0.80 15.95 14.43
C VAL A 19 -2.24 15.79 13.96
N GLY A 20 -2.75 16.70 13.14
CA GLY A 20 -4.12 16.63 12.61
C GLY A 20 -4.35 15.40 11.74
N GLY A 21 -3.38 15.05 10.88
CA GLY A 21 -3.38 13.84 10.07
C GLY A 21 -3.39 12.58 10.95
N THR A 22 -2.45 12.46 11.88
CA THR A 22 -2.33 11.33 12.80
C THR A 22 -3.58 11.12 13.64
N LEU A 23 -4.17 12.19 14.17
CA LEU A 23 -5.39 12.08 14.97
C LEU A 23 -6.57 11.59 14.11
N ARG A 24 -6.76 12.17 12.92
CA ARG A 24 -7.79 11.73 11.97
C ARG A 24 -7.60 10.27 11.57
N SER A 25 -6.36 9.89 11.27
CA SER A 25 -5.95 8.53 10.97
C SER A 25 -6.35 7.58 12.09
N ALA A 26 -5.93 7.86 13.33
CA ALA A 26 -6.23 7.03 14.49
C ALA A 26 -7.74 6.90 14.74
N VAL A 27 -8.50 8.01 14.66
CA VAL A 27 -9.97 7.96 14.83
C VAL A 27 -10.63 7.11 13.75
N THR A 28 -10.20 7.25 12.50
CA THR A 28 -10.76 6.49 11.37
C THR A 28 -10.39 5.01 11.48
N ASP A 29 -9.16 4.70 11.90
CA ASP A 29 -8.70 3.33 12.13
C ASP A 29 -9.48 2.67 13.27
N VAL A 30 -9.76 3.39 14.37
CA VAL A 30 -10.60 2.87 15.47
C VAL A 30 -12.03 2.60 14.98
N ALA A 31 -12.64 3.52 14.23
CA ALA A 31 -13.99 3.35 13.71
C ALA A 31 -14.07 2.15 12.72
N THR A 32 -13.08 2.04 11.82
CA THR A 32 -12.98 0.94 10.84
C THR A 32 -12.74 -0.39 11.54
N THR A 33 -11.87 -0.42 12.55
CA THR A 33 -11.66 -1.61 13.39
C THR A 33 -12.93 -2.05 14.11
N ALA A 34 -13.68 -1.12 14.70
CA ALA A 34 -14.94 -1.43 15.37
C ALA A 34 -15.99 -2.01 14.40
N ALA A 35 -16.11 -1.42 13.20
CA ALA A 35 -16.97 -1.95 12.15
C ALA A 35 -16.53 -3.36 11.71
N HIS A 36 -15.24 -3.57 11.49
CA HIS A 36 -14.68 -4.85 11.10
C HIS A 36 -14.92 -5.95 12.17
N LEU A 37 -14.74 -5.63 13.45
CA LEU A 37 -15.02 -6.57 14.54
C LEU A 37 -16.51 -6.93 14.64
N ALA A 38 -17.40 -5.96 14.40
CA ALA A 38 -18.83 -6.21 14.36
C ALA A 38 -19.22 -7.14 13.20
N GLU A 39 -18.61 -6.94 12.02
CA GLU A 39 -18.79 -7.82 10.85
C GLU A 39 -18.28 -9.23 11.13
N LEU A 40 -17.05 -9.38 11.63
CA LEU A 40 -16.48 -10.69 11.99
C LEU A 40 -17.35 -11.46 12.98
N THR A 41 -17.91 -10.75 13.97
CA THR A 41 -18.81 -11.35 14.96
C THR A 41 -20.10 -11.83 14.31
N THR A 42 -20.68 -11.01 13.42
CA THR A 42 -21.90 -11.33 12.69
C THR A 42 -21.71 -12.52 11.75
N ASP A 43 -20.62 -12.54 11.00
CA ASP A 43 -20.30 -13.63 10.07
C ASP A 43 -20.01 -14.94 10.80
N ARG A 44 -19.34 -14.87 11.95
CA ARG A 44 -19.11 -16.04 12.81
C ARG A 44 -20.43 -16.61 13.36
N ILE A 45 -21.36 -15.76 13.79
CA ILE A 45 -22.70 -16.18 14.22
C ILE A 45 -23.46 -16.79 13.06
N ALA A 46 -23.35 -16.22 11.86
CA ALA A 46 -24.05 -16.66 10.67
C ALA A 46 -23.36 -17.83 9.93
N ARG A 47 -22.19 -18.31 10.39
CA ARG A 47 -21.32 -19.30 9.72
C ARG A 47 -21.05 -18.94 8.26
N ARG A 48 -20.73 -17.69 7.99
CA ARG A 48 -20.43 -17.17 6.66
C ARG A 48 -18.93 -16.97 6.51
N ASP A 49 -18.42 -17.30 5.34
CA ASP A 49 -17.08 -16.87 4.93
C ASP A 49 -17.17 -15.42 4.41
N PRO A 50 -16.34 -14.50 4.93
CA PRO A 50 -16.24 -13.13 4.43
C PRO A 50 -15.54 -13.10 3.06
N ASP A 51 -15.94 -12.16 2.19
CA ASP A 51 -15.21 -11.88 0.95
C ASP A 51 -13.86 -11.22 1.27
N ASP A 52 -12.90 -11.37 0.35
CA ASP A 52 -11.61 -10.69 0.48
C ASP A 52 -11.79 -9.16 0.54
N ALA A 53 -11.25 -8.55 1.59
CA ALA A 53 -11.13 -7.10 1.71
C ALA A 53 -10.23 -6.52 0.61
N VAL A 54 -10.26 -5.21 0.39
CA VAL A 54 -9.53 -4.56 -0.72
C VAL A 54 -8.66 -3.41 -0.21
N LEU A 55 -7.37 -3.48 -0.50
CA LEU A 55 -6.42 -2.37 -0.39
C LEU A 55 -6.20 -1.76 -1.78
N ARG A 56 -6.56 -0.49 -1.98
CA ARG A 56 -6.30 0.22 -3.23
C ARG A 56 -4.88 0.82 -3.19
N VAL A 57 -4.13 0.69 -4.29
CA VAL A 57 -2.76 1.20 -4.40
C VAL A 57 -2.61 2.06 -5.65
N ALA A 58 -2.12 3.28 -5.50
CA ALA A 58 -1.75 4.16 -6.60
C ALA A 58 -0.23 4.22 -6.71
N VAL A 59 0.35 3.96 -7.88
CA VAL A 59 1.79 4.05 -8.10
C VAL A 59 2.13 5.29 -8.92
N VAL A 60 3.14 6.03 -8.46
CA VAL A 60 3.67 7.25 -9.08
C VAL A 60 5.15 7.04 -9.32
N ILE A 61 5.54 6.93 -10.59
CA ILE A 61 6.93 6.76 -10.99
C ILE A 61 7.51 8.12 -11.33
N LEU A 62 8.54 8.55 -10.59
CA LEU A 62 9.18 9.82 -10.86
C LEU A 62 10.07 9.71 -12.10
N SER A 63 10.39 10.85 -12.69
CA SER A 63 11.37 10.96 -13.77
C SER A 63 12.54 11.81 -13.31
N ASN A 64 13.74 11.51 -13.79
CA ASN A 64 14.93 12.36 -13.67
C ASN A 64 15.20 13.06 -15.02
N ALA A 65 16.42 13.58 -15.21
CA ALA A 65 16.80 14.24 -16.47
C ALA A 65 16.87 13.28 -17.67
N ASP A 66 17.11 11.99 -17.43
CA ASP A 66 17.27 10.96 -18.45
C ASP A 66 15.94 10.29 -18.83
N GLY A 67 14.88 10.53 -18.04
CA GLY A 67 13.53 10.00 -18.28
C GLY A 67 12.92 9.36 -17.04
N PRO A 68 11.95 8.44 -17.21
CA PRO A 68 11.33 7.75 -16.08
C PRO A 68 12.34 6.85 -15.35
N LEU A 69 12.24 6.77 -14.03
CA LEU A 69 13.15 5.95 -13.22
C LEU A 69 12.99 4.44 -13.45
N CYS A 70 11.79 4.00 -13.82
CA CYS A 70 11.50 2.65 -14.30
C CYS A 70 10.26 2.68 -15.22
N GLN A 71 9.98 1.59 -15.91
CA GLN A 71 8.75 1.43 -16.67
C GLN A 71 7.60 0.98 -15.76
N PRO A 72 6.34 1.33 -16.09
CA PRO A 72 5.17 0.82 -15.37
C PRO A 72 5.13 -0.71 -15.20
N ASP A 73 5.64 -1.47 -16.17
CA ASP A 73 5.64 -2.93 -16.08
C ASP A 73 6.65 -3.47 -15.07
N ASP A 74 7.68 -2.70 -14.73
CA ASP A 74 8.72 -3.11 -13.78
C ASP A 74 8.17 -3.20 -12.34
N VAL A 75 7.12 -2.42 -12.01
CA VAL A 75 6.50 -2.45 -10.66
C VAL A 75 5.50 -3.60 -10.48
N THR A 76 5.01 -4.19 -11.57
CA THR A 76 3.96 -5.23 -11.54
C THR A 76 4.33 -6.45 -10.70
N PRO A 77 5.54 -7.04 -10.82
CA PRO A 77 5.96 -8.18 -9.99
C PRO A 77 5.89 -7.91 -8.49
N ALA A 78 6.30 -6.71 -8.05
CA ALA A 78 6.22 -6.33 -6.64
C ALA A 78 4.77 -6.13 -6.18
N LEU A 79 3.89 -5.59 -7.03
CA LEU A 79 2.46 -5.48 -6.74
C LEU A 79 1.78 -6.85 -6.65
N ASP A 80 2.09 -7.76 -7.57
CA ASP A 80 1.60 -9.13 -7.55
C ASP A 80 2.06 -9.87 -6.30
N ARG A 81 3.33 -9.69 -5.93
CA ARG A 81 3.89 -10.27 -4.70
C ARG A 81 3.21 -9.70 -3.46
N ALA A 82 2.98 -8.40 -3.39
CA ALA A 82 2.21 -7.79 -2.31
C ALA A 82 0.79 -8.36 -2.25
N GLN A 83 0.09 -8.46 -3.39
CA GLN A 83 -1.23 -9.08 -3.45
C GLN A 83 -1.23 -10.51 -2.90
N GLN A 84 -0.25 -11.34 -3.31
CA GLN A 84 -0.13 -12.70 -2.83
C GLN A 84 0.05 -12.77 -1.30
N ILE A 85 0.93 -11.93 -0.74
CA ILE A 85 1.21 -11.89 0.70
C ILE A 85 -0.04 -11.43 1.47
N PHE A 86 -0.59 -10.26 1.15
CA PHE A 86 -1.74 -9.71 1.87
C PHE A 86 -2.97 -10.62 1.76
N ARG A 87 -3.20 -11.24 0.61
CA ARG A 87 -4.33 -12.16 0.42
C ARG A 87 -4.16 -13.43 1.23
N SER A 88 -3.00 -14.08 1.13
CA SER A 88 -2.73 -15.34 1.84
C SER A 88 -2.65 -15.17 3.36
N GLN A 89 -2.14 -14.02 3.83
CA GLN A 89 -1.92 -13.80 5.26
C GLN A 89 -3.11 -13.17 5.95
N ALA A 90 -3.82 -12.25 5.30
CA ALA A 90 -4.83 -11.39 5.92
C ALA A 90 -6.17 -11.35 5.15
N GLY A 91 -6.33 -12.05 4.03
CA GLY A 91 -7.57 -11.99 3.24
C GLY A 91 -7.79 -10.63 2.56
N ILE A 92 -6.70 -9.90 2.27
CA ILE A 92 -6.76 -8.56 1.65
C ILE A 92 -6.22 -8.64 0.23
N ARG A 93 -7.04 -8.28 -0.76
CA ARG A 93 -6.63 -8.10 -2.15
C ARG A 93 -5.99 -6.72 -2.33
N VAL A 94 -4.76 -6.69 -2.80
CA VAL A 94 -4.11 -5.47 -3.26
C VAL A 94 -4.57 -5.17 -4.68
N ARG A 95 -5.19 -4.02 -4.92
CA ARG A 95 -5.70 -3.61 -6.22
C ARG A 95 -5.01 -2.32 -6.68
N PRO A 96 -4.16 -2.39 -7.73
CA PRO A 96 -3.65 -1.20 -8.38
C PRO A 96 -4.82 -0.39 -8.96
N VAL A 97 -4.93 0.89 -8.61
CA VAL A 97 -5.94 1.81 -9.17
C VAL A 97 -5.38 2.72 -10.25
N SER A 98 -4.07 2.95 -10.22
CA SER A 98 -3.34 3.72 -11.22
C SER A 98 -1.86 3.40 -11.12
N ILE A 99 -1.18 3.32 -12.26
CA ILE A 99 0.28 3.35 -12.35
C ILE A 99 0.60 4.46 -13.34
N ARG A 100 1.28 5.52 -12.89
CA ARG A 100 1.55 6.70 -13.72
C ARG A 100 3.00 7.13 -13.63
N VAL A 101 3.53 7.59 -14.75
CA VAL A 101 4.83 8.24 -14.85
C VAL A 101 4.65 9.74 -14.77
N VAL A 102 5.43 10.42 -13.93
CA VAL A 102 5.43 11.88 -13.85
C VAL A 102 6.17 12.44 -15.05
N SER A 103 5.50 13.33 -15.80
CA SER A 103 6.12 14.03 -16.92
C SER A 103 7.15 15.06 -16.42
N GLY A 104 8.36 14.96 -16.95
CA GLY A 104 9.47 15.88 -16.64
C GLY A 104 10.22 15.54 -15.34
N PRO A 105 11.44 16.08 -15.18
CA PRO A 105 12.29 15.76 -14.05
C PRO A 105 11.67 16.24 -12.73
N ALA A 106 11.61 15.33 -11.76
CA ALA A 106 11.31 15.67 -10.39
C ALA A 106 12.47 16.47 -9.76
N PRO A 107 12.21 17.35 -8.79
CA PRO A 107 13.28 18.06 -8.11
C PRO A 107 14.14 17.09 -7.30
N GLU A 108 15.42 17.42 -7.13
CA GLU A 108 16.42 16.53 -6.49
C GLU A 108 15.99 16.01 -5.11
N HIS A 109 15.39 16.87 -4.27
CA HIS A 109 14.91 16.46 -2.94
C HIS A 109 13.75 15.45 -2.97
N ALA A 110 13.01 15.37 -4.09
CA ALA A 110 11.97 14.38 -4.31
C ALA A 110 12.51 13.09 -4.95
N LEU A 111 13.59 13.20 -5.74
CA LEU A 111 14.30 12.03 -6.28
C LEU A 111 15.11 11.32 -5.21
N ARG A 112 15.65 12.07 -4.25
CA ARG A 112 16.60 11.59 -3.22
C ARG A 112 16.15 11.93 -1.80
N PRO A 113 14.97 11.46 -1.34
CA PRO A 113 14.51 11.73 0.01
C PRO A 113 15.45 11.14 1.07
N ARG A 114 15.44 11.75 2.26
CA ARG A 114 16.15 11.18 3.42
C ARG A 114 15.32 10.05 4.03
N ALA A 115 15.95 9.10 4.71
CA ALA A 115 15.26 8.00 5.38
C ALA A 115 14.80 8.32 6.82
N ASN A 116 13.87 7.52 7.33
CA ASN A 116 13.50 7.41 8.75
C ASN A 116 13.09 8.76 9.38
N GLN A 117 13.60 9.07 10.58
CA GLN A 117 13.34 10.32 11.29
C GLN A 117 13.66 11.57 10.46
N LYS A 118 14.58 11.48 9.50
CA LYS A 118 14.90 12.59 8.61
C LYS A 118 13.81 12.82 7.55
N LEU A 119 13.09 11.79 7.13
CA LEU A 119 11.91 11.91 6.27
C LEU A 119 10.77 12.60 7.03
N LEU A 120 10.58 12.24 8.31
CA LEU A 120 9.58 12.92 9.16
C LEU A 120 9.91 14.41 9.29
N LEU A 121 11.20 14.74 9.48
CA LEU A 121 11.65 16.12 9.47
C LEU A 121 11.45 16.80 8.11
N ASP A 122 11.62 16.09 6.99
CA ASP A 122 11.30 16.62 5.67
C ASP A 122 9.81 16.94 5.52
N ASP A 123 8.92 16.09 6.06
CA ASP A 123 7.48 16.34 6.05
C ASP A 123 7.09 17.55 6.91
N LEU A 124 7.67 17.65 8.12
CA LEU A 124 7.53 18.83 8.99
C LEU A 124 7.98 20.13 8.30
N LEU A 125 9.02 20.06 7.48
CA LEU A 125 9.55 21.22 6.74
C LEU A 125 8.86 21.45 5.39
N GLY A 126 7.87 20.63 5.03
CA GLY A 126 7.11 20.72 3.78
C GLY A 126 7.86 20.25 2.53
N ARG A 127 9.00 19.56 2.68
CA ARG A 127 9.79 19.06 1.55
C ARG A 127 9.15 17.85 0.85
N THR A 128 8.16 17.24 1.49
CA THR A 128 7.33 16.15 0.95
C THR A 128 6.09 16.68 0.22
N GLU A 129 5.82 17.99 0.22
CA GLU A 129 4.63 18.57 -0.45
C GLU A 129 4.56 18.21 -1.93
N TRP A 130 5.73 18.00 -2.54
CA TRP A 130 5.81 17.58 -3.93
C TRP A 130 5.20 16.19 -4.17
N TYR A 131 5.26 15.27 -3.20
CA TYR A 131 4.60 13.96 -3.30
C TYR A 131 3.08 14.08 -3.18
N ARG A 132 2.62 14.97 -2.28
CA ARG A 132 1.18 15.14 -1.97
C ARG A 132 0.35 15.57 -3.15
N ARG A 133 0.94 16.27 -4.14
CA ARG A 133 0.25 16.64 -5.40
C ARG A 133 -0.18 15.42 -6.23
N PHE A 134 0.35 14.25 -5.90
CA PHE A 134 0.03 12.97 -6.52
C PHE A 134 -0.80 12.05 -5.63
N GLU A 135 -1.18 12.48 -4.43
CA GLU A 135 -2.17 11.70 -3.68
C GLU A 135 -3.49 11.73 -4.47
N PRO A 136 -4.22 10.61 -4.53
CA PRO A 136 -5.59 10.64 -5.03
C PRO A 136 -6.38 11.61 -4.14
N GLY A 137 -7.11 12.56 -4.74
CA GLY A 137 -7.90 13.56 -3.99
C GLY A 137 -9.07 12.97 -3.18
N GLU A 138 -9.16 11.64 -3.12
CA GLU A 138 -10.07 10.90 -2.25
C GLU A 138 -9.51 10.93 -0.82
N SER A 139 -10.37 11.20 0.16
CA SER A 139 -10.03 11.09 1.58
C SER A 139 -11.09 10.26 2.30
N GLY A 140 -10.68 9.53 3.33
CA GLY A 140 -11.57 8.66 4.11
C GLY A 140 -11.31 7.16 3.90
N VAL A 141 -12.29 6.34 4.28
CA VAL A 141 -12.17 4.88 4.24
C VAL A 141 -12.03 4.39 2.80
N GLY A 142 -11.05 3.52 2.56
CA GLY A 142 -10.73 2.98 1.23
C GLY A 142 -9.92 3.91 0.33
N SER A 143 -9.42 5.03 0.87
CA SER A 143 -8.51 5.91 0.12
C SER A 143 -7.25 5.12 -0.28
N PRO A 144 -6.78 5.20 -1.54
CA PRO A 144 -5.60 4.44 -1.96
C PRO A 144 -4.33 4.85 -1.22
N VAL A 145 -3.47 3.89 -0.92
CA VAL A 145 -2.09 4.18 -0.50
C VAL A 145 -1.27 4.54 -1.74
N THR A 146 -0.54 5.66 -1.69
CA THR A 146 0.29 6.11 -2.82
C THR A 146 1.72 5.58 -2.67
N VAL A 147 2.20 4.83 -3.65
CA VAL A 147 3.59 4.37 -3.76
C VAL A 147 4.34 5.32 -4.68
N VAL A 148 5.34 6.02 -4.17
CA VAL A 148 6.17 6.94 -4.92
C VAL A 148 7.51 6.26 -5.22
N VAL A 149 7.79 6.01 -6.50
CA VAL A 149 9.06 5.42 -6.94
C VAL A 149 10.09 6.51 -7.14
N VAL A 150 11.10 6.54 -6.28
CA VAL A 150 12.17 7.55 -6.24
C VAL A 150 13.50 6.94 -6.71
N GLU A 151 14.49 7.78 -7.00
CA GLU A 151 15.78 7.32 -7.54
C GLU A 151 16.57 6.59 -6.45
N GLU A 152 16.78 7.25 -5.32
CA GLU A 152 17.54 6.75 -4.20
C GLU A 152 16.93 7.26 -2.90
N ILE A 153 16.98 6.48 -1.84
CA ILE A 153 16.61 6.94 -0.49
C ILE A 153 17.90 7.01 0.31
N ALA A 154 18.26 8.20 0.79
CA ALA A 154 19.54 8.41 1.44
C ALA A 154 19.69 7.51 2.68
N GLY A 155 20.75 6.71 2.70
CA GLY A 155 21.04 5.73 3.74
C GLY A 155 21.21 4.33 3.17
N ARG A 156 20.96 3.31 3.99
CA ARG A 156 20.97 1.89 3.58
C ARG A 156 19.57 1.30 3.60
N THR A 157 18.58 2.06 3.11
CA THR A 157 17.19 1.61 3.03
C THR A 157 16.70 1.74 1.60
N THR A 158 15.88 0.78 1.18
CA THR A 158 15.32 0.73 -0.17
C THR A 158 13.85 1.17 -0.21
N GLY A 159 13.18 1.19 0.94
CA GLY A 159 11.87 1.79 1.14
C GLY A 159 11.82 2.65 2.39
N CYS A 160 10.82 3.53 2.46
CA CYS A 160 10.50 4.27 3.67
C CYS A 160 9.03 4.69 3.69
N SER A 161 8.45 4.68 4.88
CA SER A 161 7.09 5.13 5.15
C SER A 161 7.07 6.02 6.39
N LEU A 162 6.18 7.00 6.40
CA LEU A 162 5.88 7.80 7.60
C LEU A 162 4.75 7.19 8.44
N GLY A 163 4.36 5.95 8.12
CA GLY A 163 3.33 5.19 8.83
C GLY A 163 2.02 5.94 8.88
N MET A 164 1.41 6.01 10.07
CA MET A 164 0.09 6.61 10.29
C MET A 164 -0.04 8.08 9.85
N THR A 165 1.10 8.76 9.66
CA THR A 165 1.15 10.21 9.42
C THR A 165 1.12 10.58 7.94
N ALA A 166 1.21 9.59 7.03
CA ALA A 166 1.13 9.78 5.59
C ALA A 166 0.35 8.64 4.92
N ASP A 167 -0.39 8.98 3.88
CA ASP A 167 -1.12 8.02 3.04
C ASP A 167 -0.24 7.53 1.85
N TRP A 168 1.08 7.64 1.99
CA TRP A 168 2.06 7.31 0.96
C TRP A 168 3.32 6.67 1.51
N VAL A 169 4.01 5.95 0.63
CA VAL A 169 5.32 5.32 0.86
C VAL A 169 6.26 5.69 -0.27
N VAL A 170 7.56 5.69 0.01
CA VAL A 170 8.61 5.84 -1.01
C VAL A 170 9.37 4.53 -1.20
N CYS A 171 9.60 4.16 -2.44
CA CYS A 171 10.36 2.97 -2.83
C CYS A 171 11.44 3.37 -3.84
N GLN A 172 12.66 2.87 -3.68
CA GLN A 172 13.73 3.07 -4.68
C GLN A 172 13.39 2.33 -5.97
N ALA A 173 13.71 2.93 -7.12
CA ALA A 173 13.49 2.33 -8.43
C ALA A 173 14.26 1.01 -8.62
N SER A 174 15.45 0.91 -8.02
CA SER A 174 16.31 -0.28 -8.05
C SER A 174 15.65 -1.54 -7.47
N LEU A 175 14.64 -1.38 -6.58
CA LEU A 175 13.84 -2.51 -6.07
C LEU A 175 13.07 -3.26 -7.16
N PHE A 176 12.79 -2.59 -8.28
CA PHE A 176 11.98 -3.10 -9.37
C PHE A 176 12.83 -3.59 -10.56
N ASP A 177 14.15 -3.37 -10.53
CA ASP A 177 15.05 -3.82 -11.59
C ASP A 177 15.49 -5.27 -11.37
N LYS A 178 14.84 -6.20 -12.08
CA LYS A 178 15.18 -7.63 -12.08
C LYS A 178 16.63 -7.92 -12.47
N ASN A 179 17.27 -7.02 -13.21
CA ASN A 179 18.66 -7.19 -13.63
C ASN A 179 19.66 -6.74 -12.56
N ASN A 180 19.18 -6.18 -11.44
CA ASN A 180 19.98 -5.77 -10.30
C ASN A 180 19.73 -6.67 -9.07
N PRO A 181 20.31 -7.88 -9.02
CA PRO A 181 20.03 -8.88 -7.99
C PRO A 181 20.47 -8.48 -6.57
N HIS A 182 21.24 -7.40 -6.42
CA HIS A 182 21.68 -6.90 -5.13
C HIS A 182 20.66 -5.95 -4.47
N THR A 183 19.70 -5.47 -5.23
CA THR A 183 18.68 -4.51 -4.76
C THR A 183 17.26 -5.00 -5.03
N TYR A 184 17.07 -5.85 -6.04
CA TYR A 184 15.78 -6.43 -6.38
C TYR A 184 15.19 -7.26 -5.23
N ASP A 185 14.03 -6.83 -4.74
CA ASP A 185 13.25 -7.55 -3.74
C ASP A 185 11.76 -7.18 -3.82
N GLU A 186 10.98 -8.07 -4.43
CA GLU A 186 9.53 -7.92 -4.59
C GLU A 186 8.77 -7.81 -3.24
N SER A 187 9.37 -8.25 -2.13
CA SER A 187 8.74 -8.18 -0.80
C SER A 187 8.81 -6.79 -0.16
N VAL A 188 9.73 -5.93 -0.62
CA VAL A 188 9.90 -4.59 0.00
C VAL A 188 8.65 -3.74 -0.18
N LEU A 189 7.99 -3.79 -1.35
CA LEU A 189 6.75 -3.05 -1.54
C LEU A 189 5.67 -3.49 -0.53
N ALA A 190 5.54 -4.79 -0.30
CA ALA A 190 4.59 -5.32 0.67
C ALA A 190 4.92 -4.86 2.11
N HIS A 191 6.21 -4.78 2.44
CA HIS A 191 6.70 -4.26 3.72
C HIS A 191 6.34 -2.79 3.91
N GLU A 192 6.61 -1.94 2.92
CA GLU A 192 6.29 -0.51 2.98
C GLU A 192 4.77 -0.28 3.07
N LEU A 193 3.97 -1.03 2.31
CA LEU A 193 2.51 -1.02 2.46
C LEU A 193 2.10 -1.45 3.88
N GLY A 194 2.78 -2.43 4.49
CA GLY A 194 2.58 -2.79 5.89
C GLY A 194 2.77 -1.60 6.83
N HIS A 195 3.81 -0.80 6.64
CA HIS A 195 4.02 0.43 7.42
C HIS A 195 2.91 1.47 7.21
N ALA A 196 2.50 1.71 5.96
CA ALA A 196 1.36 2.60 5.66
C ALA A 196 0.07 2.13 6.31
N LEU A 197 -0.07 0.82 6.53
CA LEU A 197 -1.18 0.20 7.24
C LEU A 197 -0.93 0.04 8.75
N ASN A 198 -0.06 0.89 9.31
CA ASN A 198 0.27 1.00 10.73
C ASN A 198 0.99 -0.22 11.35
N LEU A 199 1.60 -1.09 10.55
CA LEU A 199 2.40 -2.18 11.11
C LEU A 199 3.81 -1.68 11.47
N PRO A 200 4.27 -1.83 12.73
CA PRO A 200 5.65 -1.57 13.11
C PRO A 200 6.56 -2.72 12.69
N HIS A 201 7.87 -2.49 12.73
CA HIS A 201 8.86 -3.54 12.56
C HIS A 201 8.66 -4.70 13.55
N HIS A 202 9.00 -5.91 13.11
CA HIS A 202 9.01 -7.13 13.90
C HIS A 202 10.42 -7.73 13.97
N LYS A 203 10.75 -8.46 15.03
CA LYS A 203 12.11 -9.01 15.25
C LYS A 203 12.36 -10.34 14.54
N ASP A 204 11.30 -11.12 14.28
CA ASP A 204 11.38 -12.40 13.58
C ASP A 204 11.60 -12.19 12.08
N ASN A 205 12.63 -12.83 11.52
CA ASN A 205 12.98 -12.74 10.10
C ASN A 205 11.98 -13.43 9.17
N LYS A 206 11.09 -14.28 9.69
CA LYS A 206 9.98 -14.85 8.93
C LYS A 206 8.80 -13.88 8.75
N ASN A 207 8.75 -12.82 9.57
CA ASN A 207 7.68 -11.85 9.53
C ASN A 207 7.87 -10.86 8.37
N LEU A 208 6.77 -10.47 7.72
CA LEU A 208 6.78 -9.43 6.67
C LEU A 208 7.43 -8.13 7.16
N MET A 209 7.20 -7.77 8.43
CA MET A 209 7.70 -6.54 9.02
C MET A 209 9.11 -6.64 9.60
N PHE A 210 9.88 -7.69 9.30
CA PHE A 210 11.31 -7.73 9.64
C PHE A 210 12.03 -6.56 8.95
N PRO A 211 12.83 -5.72 9.65
CA PRO A 211 13.35 -4.46 9.11
C PRO A 211 14.42 -4.60 8.03
N SER A 212 15.10 -5.75 7.96
CA SER A 212 16.23 -5.95 7.05
C SER A 212 15.82 -6.83 5.88
N SER A 213 16.20 -6.41 4.67
CA SER A 213 16.33 -7.31 3.53
C SER A 213 17.60 -6.99 2.79
N SER A 214 18.38 -8.03 2.50
CA SER A 214 19.70 -7.94 1.86
C SER A 214 19.80 -9.00 0.77
N PRO A 215 19.17 -8.79 -0.41
CA PRO A 215 19.33 -9.67 -1.56
C PRO A 215 20.80 -9.80 -2.01
N PRO A 216 21.20 -10.95 -2.56
CA PRO A 216 20.42 -12.19 -2.69
C PRO A 216 20.40 -13.06 -1.41
N GLY A 217 21.03 -12.62 -0.31
CA GLY A 217 21.33 -13.49 0.83
C GLY A 217 20.22 -13.64 1.87
N GLN A 218 19.72 -12.53 2.42
CA GLN A 218 18.73 -12.53 3.52
C GLN A 218 17.51 -11.72 3.12
N VAL A 219 16.57 -12.37 2.43
CA VAL A 219 15.26 -11.80 2.13
C VAL A 219 14.34 -12.06 3.33
N ARG A 220 13.59 -11.02 3.74
CA ARG A 220 12.59 -11.13 4.81
C ARG A 220 11.51 -12.15 4.44
N GLY A 221 10.90 -12.76 5.45
CA GLY A 221 9.75 -13.64 5.27
C GLY A 221 8.46 -12.88 4.96
N THR A 222 7.35 -13.61 4.95
CA THR A 222 6.05 -13.07 4.52
C THR A 222 4.94 -13.27 5.56
N GLU A 223 5.27 -13.83 6.72
CA GLU A 223 4.27 -14.17 7.73
C GLU A 223 3.73 -12.92 8.44
N LEU A 224 2.45 -12.97 8.84
CA LEU A 224 1.83 -11.98 9.71
C LEU A 224 1.26 -12.64 10.97
N GLN A 225 1.46 -12.01 12.12
CA GLN A 225 0.85 -12.40 13.39
C GLN A 225 -0.65 -12.06 13.41
N GLY A 226 -1.41 -12.75 14.25
CA GLY A 226 -2.87 -12.54 14.35
C GLY A 226 -3.25 -11.07 14.60
N TRP A 227 -2.54 -10.37 15.49
CA TRP A 227 -2.80 -8.96 15.75
C TRP A 227 -2.43 -8.05 14.57
N GLN A 228 -1.39 -8.37 13.79
CA GLN A 228 -1.05 -7.61 12.57
C GLN A 228 -2.20 -7.72 11.57
N LYS A 229 -2.78 -8.91 11.39
CA LYS A 229 -3.96 -9.12 10.52
C LYS A 229 -5.15 -8.28 10.97
N LEU A 230 -5.41 -8.20 12.29
CA LEU A 230 -6.47 -7.36 12.84
C LEU A 230 -6.21 -5.86 12.58
N VAL A 231 -4.98 -5.39 12.78
CA VAL A 231 -4.60 -3.99 12.49
C VAL A 231 -4.79 -3.68 11.00
N LEU A 232 -4.41 -4.60 10.11
CA LEU A 232 -4.61 -4.43 8.67
C LEU A 232 -6.11 -4.37 8.32
N GLY A 233 -6.91 -5.32 8.79
CA GLY A 233 -8.36 -5.37 8.49
C GLY A 233 -9.14 -4.17 9.04
N GLY A 234 -8.65 -3.56 10.13
CA GLY A 234 -9.22 -2.36 10.73
C GLY A 234 -8.61 -1.03 10.23
N ASN A 235 -7.68 -1.06 9.28
CA ASN A 235 -7.04 0.16 8.79
C ASN A 235 -7.94 0.94 7.82
N ARG A 236 -7.95 2.27 7.90
CA ARG A 236 -8.77 3.14 7.03
C ARG A 236 -8.57 2.90 5.54
N HIS A 237 -7.42 2.43 5.07
CA HIS A 237 -7.17 2.20 3.65
C HIS A 237 -7.77 0.89 3.12
N VAL A 238 -8.18 0.00 4.03
CA VAL A 238 -8.75 -1.30 3.68
C VAL A 238 -10.27 -1.18 3.62
N ILE A 239 -10.82 -1.45 2.43
CA ILE A 239 -12.25 -1.55 2.22
C ILE A 239 -12.67 -2.96 2.68
N PRO A 240 -13.56 -3.08 3.68
CA PRO A 240 -14.09 -4.38 4.08
C PRO A 240 -14.70 -5.10 2.89
N GLY A 241 -14.64 -6.44 2.88
CA GLY A 241 -15.28 -7.27 1.88
C GLY A 241 -16.80 -7.17 1.96
N LEU A 242 -17.38 -6.10 1.42
CA LEU A 242 -18.83 -5.97 1.29
C LEU A 242 -19.26 -6.92 0.18
N ARG A 243 -20.05 -7.94 0.55
CA ARG A 243 -20.66 -8.84 -0.44
C ARG A 243 -21.29 -8.03 -1.55
N SER A 244 -20.91 -8.31 -2.79
CA SER A 244 -21.76 -7.93 -3.92
C SER A 244 -23.09 -8.67 -3.70
N ARG A 245 -24.16 -7.92 -3.43
CA ARG A 245 -25.51 -8.47 -3.20
C ARG A 245 -26.09 -9.15 -4.46
N THR A 246 -25.30 -9.27 -5.52
CA THR A 246 -25.67 -9.62 -6.88
C THR A 246 -25.64 -11.11 -7.20
N GLU A 247 -25.13 -12.00 -6.33
CA GLU A 247 -25.21 -13.45 -6.58
C GLU A 247 -26.56 -14.09 -6.19
N GLY A 248 -27.58 -13.28 -5.92
CA GLY A 248 -28.97 -13.70 -5.70
C GLY A 248 -29.79 -13.91 -6.97
N LYS A 249 -29.18 -14.40 -8.07
CA LYS A 249 -29.91 -15.03 -9.20
C LYS A 249 -28.89 -15.70 -10.11
N ARG A 250 -28.37 -16.87 -9.69
CA ARG A 250 -28.02 -17.87 -10.69
C ARG A 250 -29.33 -18.17 -11.42
N PRO A 251 -29.51 -17.85 -12.72
CA PRO A 251 -30.67 -18.37 -13.43
C PRO A 251 -30.68 -19.88 -13.22
N PRO A 252 -31.85 -20.49 -12.97
CA PRO A 252 -31.94 -21.94 -12.87
C PRO A 252 -31.22 -22.50 -14.09
N ALA A 253 -30.30 -23.43 -13.87
CA ALA A 253 -29.57 -24.09 -14.93
C ALA A 253 -30.61 -24.50 -15.98
N ALA A 254 -30.57 -23.87 -17.15
CA ALA A 254 -31.39 -24.29 -18.27
C ALA A 254 -31.11 -25.78 -18.41
N ALA A 255 -32.15 -26.60 -18.22
CA ALA A 255 -32.06 -28.04 -18.30
C ALA A 255 -31.32 -28.35 -19.60
N ALA A 256 -30.10 -28.90 -19.47
CA ALA A 256 -29.35 -29.36 -20.61
C ALA A 256 -30.24 -30.39 -21.30
N GLY A 257 -30.82 -30.00 -22.43
CA GLY A 257 -31.56 -30.90 -23.29
C GLY A 257 -30.65 -32.05 -23.64
N ASP A 258 -31.10 -33.25 -23.31
CA ASP A 258 -30.45 -34.51 -23.60
C ASP A 258 -30.15 -34.60 -25.11
N PRO A 259 -28.86 -34.60 -25.55
CA PRO A 259 -28.52 -34.66 -26.98
C PRO A 259 -28.77 -36.04 -27.60
N ALA A 260 -29.32 -37.01 -26.85
CA ALA A 260 -29.56 -38.36 -27.33
C ALA A 260 -30.96 -38.54 -27.96
N LYS A 261 -31.29 -37.79 -29.02
CA LYS A 261 -32.45 -38.10 -29.90
C LYS A 261 -32.39 -37.44 -31.28
N THR A 262 -31.36 -37.76 -32.07
CA THR A 262 -31.44 -37.61 -33.53
C THR A 262 -30.62 -38.68 -34.22
N ALA A 263 -31.20 -39.88 -34.28
CA ALA A 263 -30.89 -40.88 -35.29
C ALA A 263 -32.22 -41.50 -35.74
N ALA A 264 -32.33 -41.74 -37.05
CA ALA A 264 -33.45 -42.33 -37.80
C ALA A 264 -34.55 -41.36 -38.27
N SER A 265 -34.33 -40.71 -39.41
CA SER A 265 -35.16 -40.88 -40.61
C SER A 265 -34.51 -40.20 -41.84
N GLU A 266 -34.56 -40.93 -42.96
CA GLU A 266 -34.17 -40.61 -44.35
C GLU A 266 -32.70 -40.78 -44.76
#